data_AF-A0ABD7P0P1-F1
#
_entry.id   AF-A0ABD7P0P1-F1
#
_cell.length_a   1.000
_cell.length_b   1.000
_cell.length_c   1.000
_cell.angle_alpha   90.00
_cell.angle_beta   90.00
_cell.angle_gamma   90.00
#
_symmetry.space_group_name_H-M   'P 1'
#
loop_
_entity.id
_entity.type
_entity.pdbx_description
1 polymer ?
#
loop_
_entity_poly.entity_id
_entity_poly.type
_entity_poly.pdbx_seq_one_letter_code
_entity_poly.pdbx_strand_id
1 'polypeptide(L)'
;MTTSLANVAVIGSGTMGAGIAEVAAAAGHPVLIYDIDHQAIARAIDGIARRLASRVERGKLASEQADALLARLHPAHDLAALADADLVIEAASERLEVKTALFAQLAEICAPSTLLTSNTSSISITAIAAGVKNPERVAGLHFFNPAPVMKLVEVVSGLETSAEVVEQLCQCVSGWGKQPVRCRSTPGFIVNRVARPFYAEAWRALEEQVAAPEVIDAALRDGGGFPMGPLALTDLIGQDVNFAVTCSVFNAFWQDRRYLPSLLQQELALAGRLGKKSGYGVYRWPAETLPDAALPPVANGAQSVMTIGDSVTELDELLLLETEGETALALSVKHHRPVVVYDLCASDTVVLAAAATNAPAATDKAVHYFQQQGKKVLHIVDYPGLLVWRTVAMLINEALDALQKGVASPQDIDTAMRLGVNYPHGPLAWGERLGWRRVLQLLENLQHHYGEERYRPCSLLRQKALMEKHHEQ
;
A
#
# COMPACT_ATOMS: atom_id res chain seq x y z
N MET A 1 30.12 13.09 17.19
CA MET A 1 30.57 11.69 17.30
C MET A 1 29.33 10.85 17.17
N THR A 2 29.21 9.98 16.16
CA THR A 2 28.05 9.10 16.02
C THR A 2 28.07 8.07 17.16
N THR A 3 27.19 8.23 18.13
CA THR A 3 26.93 7.22 19.17
C THR A 3 26.47 5.93 18.49
N SER A 4 27.16 4.83 18.78
CA SER A 4 26.78 3.50 18.30
C SER A 4 25.52 3.06 19.04
N LEU A 5 24.43 2.78 18.32
CA LEU A 5 23.22 2.18 18.90
C LEU A 5 23.44 0.67 19.07
N ALA A 6 24.21 0.29 20.09
CA ALA A 6 24.66 -1.09 20.28
C ALA A 6 23.56 -1.96 20.90
N ASN A 7 22.97 -1.50 22.01
CA ASN A 7 21.98 -2.23 22.78
C ASN A 7 20.56 -1.82 22.34
N VAL A 8 19.76 -2.80 21.90
CA VAL A 8 18.38 -2.57 21.44
C VAL A 8 17.41 -3.16 22.46
N ALA A 9 16.37 -2.41 22.82
CA ALA A 9 15.23 -2.91 23.56
C ALA A 9 13.99 -2.94 22.66
N VAL A 10 13.25 -4.04 22.69
CA VAL A 10 11.97 -4.19 21.98
C VAL A 10 10.87 -4.44 22.99
N ILE A 11 9.86 -3.57 23.00
CA ILE A 11 8.71 -3.66 23.91
C ILE A 11 7.52 -4.24 23.14
N GLY A 12 6.98 -5.34 23.65
CA GLY A 12 5.91 -6.12 23.02
C GLY A 12 6.46 -7.37 22.34
N SER A 13 5.87 -8.52 22.67
CA SER A 13 6.28 -9.84 22.16
C SER A 13 5.34 -10.42 21.10
N GLY A 14 4.43 -9.60 20.57
CA GLY A 14 3.55 -9.96 19.45
C GLY A 14 4.31 -10.16 18.12
N THR A 15 3.58 -10.36 17.02
CA THR A 15 4.16 -10.65 15.70
C THR A 15 5.21 -9.62 15.26
N MET A 16 4.91 -8.33 15.38
CA MET A 16 5.83 -7.26 14.98
C MET A 16 7.03 -7.17 15.92
N GLY A 17 6.82 -7.17 17.24
CA GLY A 17 7.92 -7.10 18.21
C GLY A 17 8.90 -8.27 18.07
N ALA A 18 8.41 -9.50 17.95
CA ALA A 18 9.26 -10.67 17.71
C ALA A 18 10.03 -10.57 16.37
N GLY A 19 9.38 -10.05 15.32
CA GLY A 19 10.03 -9.84 14.02
C GLY A 19 11.09 -8.74 14.04
N ILE A 20 10.86 -7.64 14.77
CA ILE A 20 11.81 -6.55 14.93
C ILE A 20 13.02 -7.01 15.77
N ALA A 21 12.77 -7.76 16.84
CA ALA A 21 13.84 -8.36 17.64
C ALA A 21 14.72 -9.30 16.81
N GLU A 22 14.12 -10.14 15.96
CA GLU A 22 14.85 -11.01 15.01
C GLU A 22 15.73 -10.19 14.06
N VAL A 23 15.23 -9.06 13.52
CA VAL A 23 16.00 -8.17 12.64
C VAL A 23 17.20 -7.55 13.36
N ALA A 24 17.00 -6.98 14.54
CA ALA A 24 18.06 -6.36 15.32
C ALA A 24 19.14 -7.38 15.74
N ALA A 25 18.73 -8.56 16.21
CA ALA A 25 19.67 -9.62 16.60
C ALA A 25 20.44 -10.20 15.40
N ALA A 26 19.80 -10.31 14.22
CA ALA A 26 20.47 -10.72 12.98
C ALA A 26 21.53 -9.72 12.53
N ALA A 27 21.33 -8.42 12.81
CA ALA A 27 22.30 -7.37 12.55
C ALA A 27 23.44 -7.28 13.59
N GLY A 28 23.43 -8.16 14.61
CA GLY A 28 24.52 -8.29 15.58
C GLY A 28 24.28 -7.61 16.92
N HIS A 29 23.11 -7.01 17.14
CA HIS A 29 22.78 -6.31 18.38
C HIS A 29 22.33 -7.27 19.48
N PRO A 30 22.79 -7.10 20.74
CA PRO A 30 22.08 -7.61 21.90
C PRO A 30 20.68 -6.99 21.96
N VAL A 31 19.65 -7.82 22.14
CA VAL A 31 18.25 -7.39 22.17
C VAL A 31 17.58 -7.78 23.48
N LEU A 32 17.11 -6.79 24.23
CA LEU A 32 16.25 -6.97 25.38
C LEU A 32 14.79 -6.99 24.94
N ILE A 33 14.07 -8.08 25.18
CA ILE A 33 12.64 -8.22 24.85
C ILE A 33 11.83 -8.06 26.14
N TYR A 34 10.99 -7.04 26.20
CA TYR A 34 10.10 -6.80 27.33
C TYR A 34 8.64 -7.01 26.94
N ASP A 35 7.89 -7.68 27.81
CA ASP A 35 6.43 -7.77 27.77
C ASP A 35 5.90 -7.89 29.21
N ILE A 36 4.68 -7.41 29.45
CA ILE A 36 3.99 -7.56 30.73
C ILE A 36 3.65 -9.03 31.01
N ASP A 37 3.44 -9.84 29.96
CA ASP A 37 3.31 -11.29 30.07
C ASP A 37 4.68 -11.95 29.82
N HIS A 38 5.37 -12.32 30.90
CA HIS A 38 6.67 -13.01 30.80
C HIS A 38 6.61 -14.31 30.01
N GLN A 39 5.47 -15.01 30.00
CA GLN A 39 5.33 -16.22 29.18
C GLN A 39 5.26 -15.89 27.69
N ALA A 40 4.76 -14.71 27.32
CA ALA A 40 4.73 -14.24 25.95
C ALA A 40 6.14 -14.01 25.38
N ILE A 41 7.07 -13.53 26.21
CA ILE A 41 8.49 -13.36 25.85
C ILE A 41 9.09 -14.72 25.44
N ALA A 42 8.94 -15.75 26.28
CA ALA A 42 9.44 -17.09 25.98
C ALA A 42 8.82 -17.65 24.69
N ARG A 43 7.49 -17.51 24.51
CA ARG A 43 6.80 -17.93 23.28
C ARG A 43 7.32 -17.21 22.03
N ALA A 44 7.66 -15.92 22.13
CA ALA A 44 8.20 -15.15 21.04
C ALA A 44 9.61 -15.63 20.64
N ILE A 45 10.49 -15.85 21.61
CA ILE A 45 11.84 -16.39 21.40
C ILE A 45 11.77 -17.80 20.77
N ASP A 46 10.93 -18.68 21.31
CA ASP A 46 10.70 -20.02 20.74
C ASP A 46 10.13 -19.96 19.32
N GLY A 47 9.28 -18.97 19.05
CA GLY A 47 8.76 -18.68 17.72
C GLY A 47 9.85 -18.27 16.73
N ILE A 48 10.80 -17.43 17.16
CA ILE A 48 11.98 -17.04 16.36
C ILE A 48 12.86 -18.28 16.13
N ALA A 49 13.17 -19.05 17.18
CA ALA A 49 13.99 -20.27 17.09
C ALA A 49 13.44 -21.27 16.07
N ARG A 50 12.13 -21.54 16.09
CA ARG A 50 11.48 -22.44 15.11
C ARG A 50 11.59 -21.93 13.68
N ARG A 51 11.44 -20.61 13.44
CA ARG A 51 11.60 -20.03 12.10
C ARG A 51 13.04 -20.14 11.60
N LEU A 52 14.02 -19.89 12.48
CA LEU A 52 15.43 -20.01 12.14
C LEU A 52 15.81 -21.46 11.85
N ALA A 53 15.38 -22.42 12.67
CA ALA A 53 15.58 -23.85 12.44
C ALA A 53 15.05 -24.28 11.06
N SER A 54 13.83 -23.87 10.71
CA SER A 54 13.27 -24.14 9.37
C SER A 54 14.08 -23.50 8.23
N ARG A 55 14.76 -22.36 8.46
CA ARG A 55 15.66 -21.77 7.46
C ARG A 55 16.97 -22.55 7.35
N VAL A 56 17.49 -23.06 8.46
CA VAL A 56 18.67 -23.93 8.48
C VAL A 56 18.40 -25.24 7.74
N GLU A 57 17.28 -25.91 8.03
CA GLU A 57 16.83 -27.14 7.34
C GLU A 57 16.71 -26.93 5.82
N ARG A 58 16.28 -25.74 5.38
CA ARG A 58 16.17 -25.37 3.96
C ARG A 58 17.48 -24.85 3.35
N GLY A 59 18.59 -24.87 4.07
CA GLY A 59 19.89 -24.38 3.62
C GLY A 59 19.96 -22.86 3.39
N LYS A 60 19.02 -22.09 3.94
CA LYS A 60 18.94 -20.62 3.81
C LYS A 60 19.65 -19.85 4.93
N LEU A 61 20.24 -20.55 5.89
CA LEU A 61 20.98 -20.00 7.04
C LEU A 61 21.92 -21.09 7.59
N ALA A 62 23.12 -20.74 8.04
CA ALA A 62 24.00 -21.68 8.73
C ALA A 62 23.56 -21.87 10.20
N SER A 63 23.76 -23.06 10.77
CA SER A 63 23.38 -23.35 12.17
C SER A 63 24.05 -22.39 13.15
N GLU A 64 25.36 -22.15 12.99
CA GLU A 64 26.15 -21.25 13.82
C GLU A 64 25.61 -19.81 13.81
N GLN A 65 25.08 -19.35 12.67
CA GLN A 65 24.47 -18.03 12.54
C GLN A 65 23.10 -17.96 13.25
N ALA A 66 22.33 -19.06 13.21
CA ALA A 66 21.07 -19.15 13.94
C ALA A 66 21.32 -19.14 15.46
N ASP A 67 22.28 -19.92 15.92
CA ASP A 67 22.65 -20.01 17.34
C ASP A 67 23.19 -18.66 17.85
N ALA A 68 24.04 -17.99 17.07
CA ALA A 68 24.56 -16.66 17.42
C ALA A 68 23.46 -15.58 17.47
N LEU A 69 22.44 -15.67 16.61
CA LEU A 69 21.29 -14.77 16.65
C LEU A 69 20.47 -15.01 17.93
N LEU A 70 20.13 -16.26 18.23
CA LEU A 70 19.35 -16.62 19.41
C LEU A 70 20.08 -16.23 20.71
N ALA A 71 21.40 -16.37 20.76
CA ALA A 71 22.21 -15.98 21.91
C ALA A 71 22.18 -14.48 22.23
N ARG A 72 21.75 -13.62 21.29
CA ARG A 72 21.58 -12.18 21.48
C ARG A 72 20.19 -11.79 21.98
N LEU A 73 19.24 -12.71 22.02
CA LEU A 73 17.87 -12.44 22.47
C LEU A 73 17.79 -12.69 23.98
N HIS A 74 17.57 -11.62 24.73
CA HIS A 74 17.53 -11.65 26.18
C HIS A 74 16.15 -11.21 26.70
N PRO A 75 15.50 -11.99 27.57
CA PRO A 75 14.26 -11.56 28.21
C PRO A 75 14.54 -10.45 29.21
N ALA A 76 13.72 -9.40 29.20
CA ALA A 76 13.67 -8.37 30.24
C ALA A 76 12.37 -8.53 31.05
N HIS A 77 12.50 -8.66 32.37
CA HIS A 77 11.37 -8.91 33.28
C HIS A 77 10.77 -7.65 33.89
N ASP A 78 11.43 -6.51 33.75
CA ASP A 78 10.90 -5.21 34.13
C ASP A 78 11.42 -4.14 33.18
N LEU A 79 10.79 -2.95 33.22
CA LEU A 79 11.23 -1.82 32.41
C LEU A 79 12.58 -1.27 32.85
N ALA A 80 12.97 -1.44 34.13
CA ALA A 80 14.24 -0.91 34.65
C ALA A 80 15.45 -1.61 34.01
N ALA A 81 15.30 -2.88 33.60
CA ALA A 81 16.30 -3.61 32.82
C ALA A 81 16.63 -2.95 31.47
N LEU A 82 15.81 -2.01 30.99
CA LEU A 82 16.01 -1.30 29.72
C LEU A 82 16.83 -0.01 29.87
N ALA A 83 17.32 0.32 31.07
CA ALA A 83 18.02 1.58 31.36
C ALA A 83 19.27 1.80 30.48
N ASP A 84 20.00 0.72 30.17
CA ASP A 84 21.25 0.72 29.38
C ASP A 84 21.01 0.52 27.87
N ALA A 85 19.76 0.58 27.40
CA ALA A 85 19.46 0.51 25.97
C ALA A 85 19.83 1.83 25.28
N ASP A 86 20.45 1.73 24.10
CA ASP A 86 20.72 2.89 23.24
C ASP A 86 19.51 3.24 22.37
N LEU A 87 18.73 2.21 21.99
CA LEU A 87 17.53 2.32 21.18
C LEU A 87 16.40 1.46 21.77
N VAL A 88 15.25 2.08 22.03
CA VAL A 88 14.01 1.39 22.41
C VAL A 88 13.04 1.42 21.22
N ILE A 89 12.46 0.27 20.88
CA ILE A 89 11.42 0.12 19.85
C ILE A 89 10.17 -0.45 20.48
N GLU A 90 9.13 0.38 20.60
CA GLU A 90 7.83 0.01 21.12
C GLU A 90 6.93 -0.57 20.03
N ALA A 91 6.42 -1.78 20.24
CA ALA A 91 5.52 -2.51 19.34
C ALA A 91 4.46 -3.29 20.14
N ALA A 92 3.86 -2.63 21.14
CA ALA A 92 2.87 -3.17 22.06
C ALA A 92 1.44 -2.63 21.72
N SER A 93 0.68 -2.21 22.74
CA SER A 93 -0.72 -1.77 22.58
C SER A 93 -0.85 -0.54 21.69
N GLU A 94 -1.76 -0.61 20.71
CA GLU A 94 -2.11 0.52 19.83
C GLU A 94 -3.16 1.44 20.48
N ARG A 95 -2.88 1.89 21.70
CA ARG A 95 -3.72 2.84 22.47
C ARG A 95 -2.86 4.02 22.92
N LEU A 96 -3.32 5.24 22.64
CA LEU A 96 -2.54 6.45 22.89
C LEU A 96 -2.16 6.59 24.37
N GLU A 97 -3.11 6.39 25.28
CA GLU A 97 -2.87 6.57 26.72
C GLU A 97 -1.82 5.59 27.25
N VAL A 98 -1.82 4.36 26.72
CA VAL A 98 -0.84 3.33 27.08
C VAL A 98 0.55 3.73 26.59
N LYS A 99 0.68 4.21 25.35
CA LYS A 99 1.97 4.64 24.79
C LYS A 99 2.50 5.88 25.51
N THR A 100 1.68 6.89 25.76
CA THR A 100 2.11 8.10 26.47
C THR A 100 2.61 7.78 27.88
N ALA A 101 1.90 6.92 28.63
CA ALA A 101 2.35 6.47 29.95
C ALA A 101 3.68 5.70 29.89
N LEU A 102 3.82 4.78 28.92
CA LEU A 102 5.03 4.00 28.72
C LEU A 102 6.24 4.88 28.36
N PHE A 103 6.08 5.81 27.41
CA PHE A 103 7.17 6.71 27.00
C PHE A 103 7.59 7.67 28.11
N ALA A 104 6.66 8.13 28.94
CA ALA A 104 6.99 8.92 30.13
C ALA A 104 7.84 8.12 31.12
N GLN A 105 7.50 6.84 31.37
CA GLN A 105 8.31 5.96 32.23
C GLN A 105 9.69 5.70 31.65
N LEU A 106 9.78 5.38 30.35
CA LEU A 106 11.05 5.13 29.67
C LEU A 106 11.97 6.36 29.70
N ALA A 107 11.42 7.58 29.62
CA ALA A 107 12.21 8.79 29.71
C ALA A 107 12.83 9.04 31.09
N GLU A 108 12.25 8.50 32.17
CA GLU A 108 12.87 8.53 33.50
C GLU A 108 13.88 7.40 33.71
N ILE A 109 13.66 6.24 33.09
CA ILE A 109 14.47 5.03 33.26
C ILE A 109 15.74 5.08 32.41
N CYS A 110 15.60 5.42 31.13
CA CYS A 110 16.70 5.37 30.16
C CYS A 110 17.53 6.66 30.19
N ALA A 111 18.82 6.54 29.86
CA ALA A 111 19.71 7.70 29.74
C ALA A 111 19.14 8.78 28.80
N PRO A 112 19.38 10.08 29.01
CA PRO A 112 18.85 11.14 28.13
C PRO A 112 19.26 11.04 26.65
N SER A 113 20.32 10.29 26.35
CA SER A 113 20.79 10.00 24.99
C SER A 113 20.11 8.81 24.32
N THR A 114 19.35 7.99 25.05
CA THR A 114 18.64 6.83 24.50
C THR A 114 17.55 7.29 23.53
N LEU A 115 17.51 6.69 22.35
CA LEU A 115 16.47 6.95 21.35
C LEU A 115 15.21 6.14 21.70
N LEU A 116 14.05 6.82 21.70
CA LEU A 116 12.77 6.20 22.05
C LEU A 116 11.89 6.18 20.80
N THR A 117 11.59 4.99 20.29
CA THR A 117 10.84 4.85 19.02
C THR A 117 9.61 3.99 19.15
N SER A 118 8.59 4.26 18.33
CA SER A 118 7.37 3.45 18.23
C SER A 118 7.18 2.89 16.82
N ASN A 119 6.77 1.64 16.72
CA ASN A 119 6.32 0.96 15.51
C ASN A 119 4.83 1.23 15.20
N THR A 120 4.17 2.16 15.89
CA THR A 120 2.77 2.52 15.62
C THR A 120 2.52 2.79 14.14
N SER A 121 1.35 2.39 13.64
CA SER A 121 0.95 2.62 12.24
C SER A 121 -0.07 3.76 12.11
N SER A 122 -0.58 4.27 13.23
CA SER A 122 -1.78 5.12 13.28
C SER A 122 -1.72 6.26 14.29
N ILE A 123 -0.92 6.14 15.35
CA ILE A 123 -0.85 7.13 16.43
C ILE A 123 0.20 8.19 16.11
N SER A 124 -0.13 9.45 16.39
CA SER A 124 0.80 10.56 16.20
C SER A 124 2.02 10.45 17.13
N ILE A 125 3.22 10.53 16.55
CA ILE A 125 4.49 10.57 17.29
C ILE A 125 4.56 11.82 18.16
N THR A 126 4.00 12.95 17.70
CA THR A 126 3.89 14.17 18.49
C THR A 126 3.04 13.96 19.74
N ALA A 127 1.94 13.20 19.64
CA ALA A 127 1.10 12.89 20.79
C ALA A 127 1.78 11.91 21.77
N ILE A 128 2.57 10.97 21.27
CA ILE A 128 3.38 10.06 22.11
C ILE A 128 4.47 10.82 22.85
N ALA A 129 5.15 11.76 22.17
CA ALA A 129 6.22 12.57 22.75
C ALA A 129 5.71 13.66 23.72
N ALA A 130 4.40 13.93 23.76
CA ALA A 130 3.83 14.96 24.61
C ALA A 130 4.06 14.64 26.10
N GLY A 131 4.74 15.55 26.80
CA GLY A 131 5.06 15.39 28.23
C GLY A 131 6.24 14.47 28.54
N VAL A 132 6.93 13.95 27.51
CA VAL A 132 8.15 13.15 27.66
C VAL A 132 9.36 14.08 27.84
N LYS A 133 10.25 13.79 28.80
CA LYS A 133 11.53 14.52 28.93
C LYS A 133 12.43 14.23 27.73
N ASN A 134 13.07 15.28 27.20
CA ASN A 134 13.88 15.22 25.98
C ASN A 134 13.08 14.70 24.77
N PRO A 135 11.98 15.36 24.38
CA PRO A 135 11.11 14.88 23.31
C PRO A 135 11.81 14.82 21.94
N GLU A 136 12.94 15.50 21.78
CA GLU A 136 13.75 15.51 20.56
C GLU A 136 14.30 14.14 20.14
N ARG A 137 14.37 13.19 21.08
CA ARG A 137 14.82 11.80 20.86
C ARG A 137 13.68 10.80 20.60
N VAL A 138 12.44 11.28 20.57
CA VAL A 138 11.26 10.46 20.31
C VAL A 138 10.96 10.48 18.81
N ALA A 139 10.80 9.29 18.20
CA ALA A 139 10.50 9.16 16.77
C ALA A 139 9.59 7.95 16.49
N GLY A 140 9.08 7.84 15.26
CA GLY A 140 8.52 6.59 14.76
C GLY A 140 9.57 5.78 14.00
N LEU A 141 9.53 4.46 14.19
CA LEU A 141 10.36 3.50 13.46
C LEU A 141 9.45 2.36 13.00
N HIS A 142 8.72 2.61 11.91
CA HIS A 142 7.59 1.79 11.48
C HIS A 142 8.03 0.72 10.46
N PHE A 143 8.05 -0.53 10.93
CA PHE A 143 8.33 -1.73 10.15
C PHE A 143 7.03 -2.31 9.57
N PHE A 144 7.17 -3.09 8.49
CA PHE A 144 6.05 -3.72 7.78
C PHE A 144 6.03 -5.23 8.02
N ASN A 145 4.84 -5.80 8.18
CA ASN A 145 4.68 -7.22 8.46
C ASN A 145 4.92 -8.09 7.21
N PRO A 146 5.72 -9.18 7.27
CA PRO A 146 6.62 -9.57 8.36
C PRO A 146 7.93 -8.78 8.36
N ALA A 147 8.34 -8.25 9.53
CA ALA A 147 9.50 -7.37 9.64
C ALA A 147 10.82 -7.98 9.12
N PRO A 148 11.14 -9.28 9.28
CA PRO A 148 12.34 -9.87 8.69
C PRO A 148 12.35 -9.91 7.16
N VAL A 149 11.18 -9.93 6.52
CA VAL A 149 11.03 -10.07 5.06
C VAL A 149 10.92 -8.71 4.38
N MET A 150 10.10 -7.81 4.93
CA MET A 150 9.86 -6.50 4.35
C MET A 150 11.10 -5.62 4.46
N LYS A 151 11.46 -4.93 3.37
CA LYS A 151 12.69 -4.12 3.30
C LYS A 151 12.50 -2.70 3.84
N LEU A 152 11.30 -2.15 3.73
CA LEU A 152 11.02 -0.77 4.09
C LEU A 152 10.92 -0.57 5.61
N VAL A 153 11.42 0.58 6.08
CA VAL A 153 11.10 1.16 7.39
C VAL A 153 10.78 2.64 7.21
N GLU A 154 9.65 3.12 7.71
CA GLU A 154 9.35 4.55 7.76
C GLU A 154 9.94 5.16 9.04
N VAL A 155 10.87 6.10 8.89
CA VAL A 155 11.43 6.90 9.99
C VAL A 155 10.60 8.17 10.10
N VAL A 156 9.81 8.26 11.18
CA VAL A 156 8.75 9.25 11.33
C VAL A 156 9.13 10.33 12.32
N SER A 157 9.16 11.58 11.87
CA SER A 157 9.40 12.73 12.75
C SER A 157 8.10 13.23 13.37
N GLY A 158 8.06 13.26 14.70
CA GLY A 158 7.14 14.11 15.45
C GLY A 158 7.52 15.59 15.33
N LEU A 159 6.80 16.47 16.03
CA LEU A 159 7.05 17.91 15.97
C LEU A 159 8.44 18.30 16.49
N GLU A 160 8.87 17.68 17.59
CA GLU A 160 10.13 18.00 18.29
C GLU A 160 11.31 17.11 17.86
N THR A 161 11.07 16.03 17.11
CA THR A 161 12.11 15.06 16.75
C THR A 161 13.27 15.74 16.03
N SER A 162 14.49 15.59 16.55
CA SER A 162 15.66 16.24 15.96
C SER A 162 16.09 15.58 14.65
N ALA A 163 16.68 16.37 13.76
CA ALA A 163 17.23 15.85 12.51
C ALA A 163 18.39 14.87 12.75
N GLU A 164 19.18 15.06 13.82
CA GLU A 164 20.26 14.13 14.19
C GLU A 164 19.72 12.75 14.53
N VAL A 165 18.62 12.68 15.30
CA VAL A 165 17.94 11.42 15.65
C VAL A 165 17.42 10.70 14.41
N VAL A 166 16.81 11.45 13.47
CA VAL A 166 16.37 10.89 12.19
C VAL A 166 17.54 10.27 11.41
N GLU A 167 18.68 10.95 11.35
CA GLU A 167 19.87 10.43 10.66
C GLU A 167 20.46 9.20 11.36
N GLN A 168 20.51 9.19 12.69
CA GLN A 168 20.94 8.02 13.47
C GLN A 168 20.05 6.80 13.20
N LEU A 169 18.73 6.99 13.20
CA LEU A 169 17.78 5.91 12.92
C LEU A 169 17.88 5.42 11.48
N CYS A 170 18.00 6.32 10.51
CA CYS A 170 18.23 5.97 9.10
C CYS A 170 19.51 5.14 8.92
N GLN A 171 20.62 5.55 9.54
CA GLN A 171 21.88 4.81 9.49
C GLN A 171 21.76 3.44 10.15
N CYS A 172 21.11 3.38 11.32
CA CYS A 172 20.89 2.14 12.07
C CYS A 172 20.14 1.11 11.24
N VAL A 173 18.95 1.44 10.73
CA VAL A 173 18.14 0.47 9.98
C VAL A 173 18.75 0.13 8.61
N SER A 174 19.51 1.06 8.01
CA SER A 174 20.32 0.74 6.82
C SER A 174 21.39 -0.32 7.13
N GLY A 175 22.04 -0.20 8.29
CA GLY A 175 22.95 -1.22 8.82
C GLY A 175 22.29 -2.58 9.06
N TRP A 176 20.97 -2.60 9.29
CA TRP A 176 20.17 -3.82 9.43
C TRP A 176 19.72 -4.42 8.08
N GLY A 177 20.19 -3.86 6.97
CA GLY A 177 19.78 -4.26 5.62
C GLY A 177 18.36 -3.81 5.24
N LYS A 178 17.82 -2.81 5.94
CA LYS A 178 16.55 -2.17 5.60
C LYS A 178 16.77 -0.92 4.77
N GLN A 179 15.70 -0.44 4.14
CA GLN A 179 15.68 0.82 3.41
C GLN A 179 14.83 1.83 4.20
N PRO A 180 15.44 2.83 4.86
CA PRO A 180 14.68 3.88 5.51
C PRO A 180 14.07 4.83 4.48
N VAL A 181 12.89 5.33 4.79
CA VAL A 181 12.29 6.51 4.15
C VAL A 181 11.88 7.50 5.23
N ARG A 182 12.08 8.80 4.99
CA ARG A 182 11.76 9.85 5.97
C ARG A 182 10.36 10.38 5.75
N CYS A 183 9.58 10.54 6.82
CA CYS A 183 8.29 11.23 6.74
C CYS A 183 7.91 11.96 8.03
N ARG A 184 6.99 12.92 7.91
CA ARG A 184 6.37 13.59 9.06
C ARG A 184 5.25 12.75 9.65
N SER A 185 5.00 12.92 10.95
CA SER A 185 3.89 12.30 11.67
C SER A 185 2.53 12.89 11.26
N THR A 186 2.08 12.49 10.07
CA THR A 186 0.76 12.76 9.50
C THR A 186 -0.02 11.46 9.39
N PRO A 187 -1.38 11.49 9.35
CA PRO A 187 -2.16 10.26 9.40
C PRO A 187 -1.83 9.29 8.27
N GLY A 188 -1.46 8.06 8.64
CA GLY A 188 -1.08 7.00 7.69
C GLY A 188 0.32 7.14 7.07
N PHE A 189 1.15 8.08 7.54
CA PHE A 189 2.51 8.31 7.07
C PHE A 189 2.60 8.39 5.53
N ILE A 190 3.41 7.54 4.88
CA ILE A 190 3.42 7.42 3.42
C ILE A 190 2.56 6.24 3.00
N VAL A 191 2.94 5.02 3.41
CA VAL A 191 2.40 3.79 2.80
C VAL A 191 0.92 3.63 3.08
N ASN A 192 0.50 3.76 4.35
CA ASN A 192 -0.90 3.54 4.72
C ASN A 192 -1.81 4.59 4.09
N ARG A 193 -1.32 5.82 3.94
CA ARG A 193 -2.02 6.93 3.28
C ARG A 193 -2.14 6.72 1.77
N VAL A 194 -1.02 6.59 1.07
CA VAL A 194 -0.97 6.54 -0.41
C VAL A 194 -1.59 5.25 -0.94
N ALA A 195 -1.57 4.14 -0.19
CA ALA A 195 -2.22 2.90 -0.60
C ALA A 195 -3.76 2.91 -0.51
N ARG A 196 -4.40 3.89 0.18
CA ARG A 196 -5.86 3.85 0.42
C ARG A 196 -6.69 3.70 -0.87
N PRO A 197 -6.41 4.44 -1.96
CA PRO A 197 -7.18 4.31 -3.19
C PRO A 197 -7.14 2.92 -3.83
N PHE A 198 -6.06 2.15 -3.65
CA PHE A 198 -5.94 0.80 -4.20
C PHE A 198 -7.06 -0.12 -3.72
N TYR A 199 -7.43 -0.01 -2.43
CA TYR A 199 -8.54 -0.76 -1.85
C TYR A 199 -9.87 -0.07 -2.14
N ALA A 200 -9.94 1.24 -1.95
CA ALA A 200 -11.20 1.97 -1.96
C ALA A 200 -11.87 2.00 -3.35
N GLU A 201 -11.09 2.10 -4.44
CA GLU A 201 -11.66 2.03 -5.79
C GLU A 201 -12.18 0.63 -6.13
N ALA A 202 -11.53 -0.42 -5.63
CA ALA A 202 -12.01 -1.80 -5.80
C ALA A 202 -13.30 -2.06 -5.02
N TRP A 203 -13.42 -1.53 -3.80
CA TRP A 203 -14.66 -1.64 -3.02
C TRP A 203 -15.82 -0.91 -3.69
N ARG A 204 -15.57 0.27 -4.26
CA ARG A 204 -16.60 1.02 -4.98
C ARG A 204 -17.04 0.28 -6.24
N ALA A 205 -16.10 -0.26 -7.03
CA ALA A 205 -16.41 -1.10 -8.18
C ALA A 205 -17.23 -2.34 -7.80
N LEU A 206 -16.92 -2.96 -6.65
CA LEU A 206 -17.64 -4.13 -6.16
C LEU A 206 -19.06 -3.78 -5.66
N GLU A 207 -19.22 -2.64 -4.97
CA GLU A 207 -20.51 -2.13 -4.51
C GLU A 207 -21.44 -1.76 -5.68
N GLU A 208 -20.88 -1.16 -6.74
CA GLU A 208 -21.60 -0.83 -7.98
C GLU A 208 -21.74 -2.04 -8.94
N GLN A 209 -21.33 -3.24 -8.53
CA GLN A 209 -21.41 -4.49 -9.31
C GLN A 209 -20.75 -4.41 -10.69
N VAL A 210 -19.67 -3.62 -10.81
CA VAL A 210 -18.95 -3.40 -12.07
C VAL A 210 -18.41 -4.70 -12.66
N ALA A 211 -17.90 -5.57 -11.78
CA ALA A 211 -17.42 -6.89 -12.12
C ALA A 211 -17.39 -7.79 -10.87
N ALA A 212 -17.23 -9.09 -11.08
CA ALA A 212 -16.96 -10.03 -10.00
C ALA A 212 -15.60 -9.73 -9.34
N PRO A 213 -15.39 -10.05 -8.04
CA PRO A 213 -14.14 -9.78 -7.33
C PRO A 213 -12.89 -10.26 -8.06
N GLU A 214 -12.97 -11.42 -8.69
CA GLU A 214 -11.86 -12.08 -9.39
C GLU A 214 -11.43 -11.31 -10.63
N VAL A 215 -12.39 -10.68 -11.31
CA VAL A 215 -12.16 -9.83 -12.49
C VAL A 215 -11.49 -8.53 -12.06
N ILE A 216 -11.93 -7.92 -10.96
CA ILE A 216 -11.30 -6.72 -10.39
C ILE A 216 -9.85 -7.05 -9.98
N ASP A 217 -9.64 -8.16 -9.29
CA ASP A 217 -8.30 -8.57 -8.86
C ASP A 217 -7.39 -8.91 -10.05
N ALA A 218 -7.90 -9.60 -11.08
CA ALA A 218 -7.15 -9.92 -12.30
C ALA A 218 -6.82 -8.65 -13.11
N ALA A 219 -7.75 -7.69 -13.22
CA ALA A 219 -7.49 -6.42 -13.88
C ALA A 219 -6.31 -5.68 -13.24
N LEU A 220 -6.30 -5.55 -11.92
CA LEU A 220 -5.23 -4.83 -11.23
C LEU A 220 -3.93 -5.65 -11.20
N ARG A 221 -3.98 -6.97 -10.99
CA ARG A 221 -2.78 -7.82 -10.94
C ARG A 221 -2.15 -8.00 -12.32
N ASP A 222 -2.94 -8.51 -13.27
CA ASP A 222 -2.47 -9.01 -14.57
C ASP A 222 -2.58 -7.94 -15.67
N GLY A 223 -3.38 -6.89 -15.47
CA GLY A 223 -3.46 -5.71 -16.34
C GLY A 223 -2.62 -4.54 -15.83
N GLY A 224 -2.76 -4.20 -14.54
CA GLY A 224 -2.03 -3.12 -13.87
C GLY A 224 -0.63 -3.46 -13.35
N GLY A 225 -0.25 -4.74 -13.34
CA GLY A 225 1.07 -5.21 -12.92
C GLY A 225 1.30 -5.21 -11.40
N PHE A 226 0.25 -5.08 -10.60
CA PHE A 226 0.35 -5.25 -9.15
C PHE A 226 0.62 -6.72 -8.81
N PRO A 227 1.35 -7.04 -7.72
CA PRO A 227 1.65 -8.44 -7.37
C PRO A 227 0.41 -9.23 -6.93
N MET A 228 -0.65 -8.54 -6.49
CA MET A 228 -1.89 -9.12 -6.02
C MET A 228 -3.02 -8.12 -6.22
N GLY A 229 -4.22 -8.62 -6.54
CA GLY A 229 -5.41 -7.80 -6.60
C GLY A 229 -5.82 -7.25 -5.22
N PRO A 230 -6.45 -6.07 -5.17
CA PRO A 230 -6.79 -5.38 -3.93
C PRO A 230 -7.71 -6.17 -3.01
N LEU A 231 -8.71 -6.89 -3.54
CA LEU A 231 -9.70 -7.60 -2.74
C LEU A 231 -9.06 -8.84 -2.09
N ALA A 232 -8.33 -9.66 -2.86
CA ALA A 232 -7.56 -10.78 -2.33
C ALA A 232 -6.51 -10.33 -1.30
N LEU A 233 -5.88 -9.18 -1.53
CA LEU A 233 -4.93 -8.61 -0.58
C LEU A 233 -5.60 -8.22 0.75
N THR A 234 -6.80 -7.63 0.73
CA THR A 234 -7.54 -7.35 1.97
C THR A 234 -7.91 -8.62 2.74
N ASP A 235 -8.21 -9.73 2.04
CA ASP A 235 -8.45 -11.04 2.67
C ASP A 235 -7.19 -11.64 3.30
N LEU A 236 -6.00 -11.37 2.75
CA LEU A 236 -4.72 -11.81 3.35
C LEU A 236 -4.30 -10.96 4.55
N ILE A 237 -4.51 -9.64 4.47
CA ILE A 237 -4.25 -8.71 5.58
C ILE A 237 -5.22 -8.99 6.73
N GLY A 238 -6.48 -9.27 6.40
CA GLY A 238 -7.60 -9.35 7.31
C GLY A 238 -8.53 -8.14 7.14
N GLN A 239 -9.82 -8.40 6.94
CA GLN A 239 -10.79 -7.34 6.68
C GLN A 239 -10.90 -6.35 7.84
N ASP A 240 -10.90 -6.85 9.07
CA ASP A 240 -10.84 -6.04 10.30
C ASP A 240 -9.62 -5.11 10.36
N VAL A 241 -8.44 -5.62 10.02
CA VAL A 241 -7.18 -4.86 10.07
C VAL A 241 -7.17 -3.80 8.98
N ASN A 242 -7.46 -4.16 7.73
CA ASN A 242 -7.46 -3.21 6.62
C ASN A 242 -8.54 -2.13 6.81
N PHE A 243 -9.75 -2.51 7.22
CA PHE A 243 -10.87 -1.60 7.49
C PHE A 243 -10.56 -0.65 8.65
N ALA A 244 -9.96 -1.14 9.74
CA ALA A 244 -9.56 -0.30 10.87
C ALA A 244 -8.55 0.78 10.45
N VAL A 245 -7.55 0.43 9.62
CA VAL A 245 -6.61 1.42 9.08
C VAL A 245 -7.31 2.44 8.18
N THR A 246 -8.22 2.01 7.31
CA THR A 246 -9.03 2.93 6.48
C THR A 246 -9.81 3.91 7.34
N CYS A 247 -10.52 3.42 8.36
CA CYS A 247 -11.27 4.26 9.29
C CYS A 247 -10.37 5.21 10.08
N SER A 248 -9.20 4.74 10.51
CA SER A 248 -8.22 5.56 11.23
C SER A 248 -7.74 6.73 10.38
N VAL A 249 -7.33 6.47 9.13
CA VAL A 249 -6.89 7.52 8.20
C VAL A 249 -8.04 8.49 7.91
N PHE A 250 -9.24 7.97 7.62
CA PHE A 250 -10.43 8.77 7.38
C PHE A 250 -10.76 9.72 8.53
N ASN A 251 -10.80 9.21 9.77
CA ASN A 251 -11.14 10.03 10.93
C ASN A 251 -10.06 11.03 11.29
N ALA A 252 -8.78 10.67 11.12
CA ALA A 252 -7.66 11.55 11.40
C ALA A 252 -7.51 12.67 10.36
N PHE A 253 -8.09 12.52 9.16
CA PHE A 253 -8.27 13.59 8.17
C PHE A 253 -9.63 14.28 8.26
N TRP A 254 -10.32 14.16 9.40
CA TRP A 254 -11.64 14.78 9.63
C TRP A 254 -12.64 14.46 8.51
N GLN A 255 -12.73 13.18 8.18
CA GLN A 255 -13.71 12.62 7.27
C GLN A 255 -13.57 13.08 5.80
N ASP A 256 -12.35 13.37 5.34
CA ASP A 256 -12.09 13.59 3.90
C ASP A 256 -12.57 12.39 3.07
N ARG A 257 -13.46 12.66 2.12
CA ARG A 257 -14.17 11.66 1.31
C ARG A 257 -13.24 10.82 0.41
N ARG A 258 -11.99 11.23 0.20
CA ARG A 258 -10.98 10.39 -0.46
C ARG A 258 -10.65 9.12 0.32
N TYR A 259 -10.77 9.16 1.63
CA TYR A 259 -10.49 8.02 2.50
C TYR A 259 -11.76 7.32 3.01
N LEU A 260 -12.92 7.63 2.40
CA LEU A 260 -14.21 7.08 2.83
C LEU A 260 -14.16 5.53 2.92
N PRO A 261 -14.52 4.93 4.08
CA PRO A 261 -14.65 3.49 4.21
C PRO A 261 -15.82 2.94 3.38
N SER A 262 -15.75 1.65 3.02
CA SER A 262 -16.83 0.95 2.32
C SER A 262 -17.78 0.24 3.28
N LEU A 263 -19.08 0.34 3.02
CA LEU A 263 -20.12 -0.41 3.75
C LEU A 263 -19.97 -1.91 3.55
N LEU A 264 -19.60 -2.36 2.34
CA LEU A 264 -19.38 -3.78 2.05
C LEU A 264 -18.22 -4.35 2.88
N GLN A 265 -17.12 -3.61 2.98
CA GLN A 265 -15.99 -4.01 3.81
C GLN A 265 -16.37 -4.05 5.30
N GLN A 266 -17.16 -3.06 5.75
CA GLN A 266 -17.68 -3.01 7.12
C GLN A 266 -18.50 -4.26 7.45
N GLU A 267 -19.43 -4.65 6.57
CA GLU A 267 -20.28 -5.84 6.77
C GLU A 267 -19.45 -7.12 6.88
N LEU A 268 -18.39 -7.28 6.07
CA LEU A 268 -17.49 -8.43 6.18
C LEU A 268 -16.78 -8.47 7.54
N ALA A 269 -16.28 -7.33 8.00
CA ALA A 269 -15.61 -7.23 9.30
C ALA A 269 -16.57 -7.51 10.46
N LEU A 270 -17.78 -6.93 10.45
CA LEU A 270 -18.81 -7.12 11.47
C LEU A 270 -19.31 -8.57 11.51
N ALA A 271 -19.43 -9.22 10.36
CA ALA A 271 -19.85 -10.63 10.25
C ALA A 271 -18.75 -11.63 10.64
N GLY A 272 -17.54 -11.18 11.03
CA GLY A 272 -16.40 -12.05 11.30
C GLY A 272 -15.85 -12.76 10.06
N ARG A 273 -16.17 -12.27 8.86
CA ARG A 273 -15.63 -12.74 7.58
C ARG A 273 -14.33 -12.00 7.28
N LEU A 274 -13.31 -12.35 8.04
CA LEU A 274 -12.02 -11.64 8.09
C LEU A 274 -11.02 -12.09 7.02
N GLY A 275 -11.42 -12.87 6.02
CA GLY A 275 -10.54 -13.36 4.95
C GLY A 275 -9.86 -14.67 5.31
N LYS A 276 -8.59 -14.83 4.93
CA LYS A 276 -7.86 -16.10 5.02
C LYS A 276 -7.76 -16.63 6.45
N LYS A 277 -7.63 -15.75 7.45
CA LYS A 277 -7.51 -16.14 8.86
C LYS A 277 -8.80 -16.71 9.47
N SER A 278 -9.96 -16.43 8.87
CA SER A 278 -11.26 -16.97 9.29
C SER A 278 -11.84 -17.97 8.27
N GLY A 279 -11.09 -18.32 7.21
CA GLY A 279 -11.56 -19.19 6.13
C GLY A 279 -12.56 -18.53 5.16
N TYR A 280 -12.98 -17.29 5.41
CA TYR A 280 -13.95 -16.58 4.56
C TYR A 280 -13.81 -15.05 4.74
N GLY A 281 -13.72 -14.33 3.63
CA GLY A 281 -13.84 -12.87 3.53
C GLY A 281 -14.60 -12.49 2.25
N VAL A 282 -13.93 -11.80 1.33
CA VAL A 282 -14.41 -11.66 -0.05
C VAL A 282 -14.46 -13.05 -0.69
N TYR A 283 -13.41 -13.84 -0.48
CA TYR A 283 -13.29 -15.20 -1.00
C TYR A 283 -13.43 -16.22 0.12
N ARG A 284 -13.84 -17.44 -0.24
CA ARG A 284 -13.70 -18.62 0.63
C ARG A 284 -12.27 -19.14 0.56
N TRP A 285 -11.69 -19.50 1.70
CA TRP A 285 -10.30 -19.93 1.83
C TRP A 285 -10.19 -21.38 2.33
N PRO A 286 -9.32 -22.24 1.72
CA PRO A 286 -8.44 -21.93 0.58
C PRO A 286 -9.24 -21.60 -0.67
N ALA A 287 -8.75 -20.63 -1.46
CA ALA A 287 -9.43 -20.20 -2.67
C ALA A 287 -9.59 -21.42 -3.60
N GLU A 288 -10.83 -21.74 -3.96
CA GLU A 288 -11.10 -22.68 -5.03
C GLU A 288 -10.50 -22.14 -6.34
N THR A 289 -10.16 -23.01 -7.27
CA THR A 289 -9.74 -22.56 -8.60
C THR A 289 -10.92 -21.83 -9.24
N LEU A 290 -10.79 -20.51 -9.32
CA LEU A 290 -11.80 -19.66 -9.93
C LEU A 290 -11.77 -19.87 -11.45
N PRO A 291 -12.93 -19.86 -12.13
CA PRO A 291 -12.99 -19.99 -13.58
C PRO A 291 -12.22 -18.86 -14.27
N ASP A 292 -11.65 -19.14 -15.43
CA ASP A 292 -11.01 -18.11 -16.25
C ASP A 292 -12.05 -17.08 -16.67
N ALA A 293 -11.86 -15.83 -16.25
CA ALA A 293 -12.77 -14.74 -16.57
C ALA A 293 -12.52 -14.12 -17.95
N ALA A 294 -11.47 -14.57 -18.67
CA ALA A 294 -11.20 -14.12 -20.02
C ALA A 294 -12.29 -14.57 -21.00
N LEU A 295 -12.64 -13.68 -21.93
CA LEU A 295 -13.54 -14.01 -23.02
C LEU A 295 -12.95 -15.11 -23.93
N PRO A 296 -13.79 -16.00 -24.47
CA PRO A 296 -13.34 -17.03 -25.41
C PRO A 296 -12.79 -16.41 -26.71
N PRO A 297 -11.95 -17.14 -27.47
CA PRO A 297 -11.44 -16.66 -28.75
C PRO A 297 -12.55 -16.29 -29.74
N VAL A 298 -12.46 -15.10 -30.33
CA VAL A 298 -13.37 -14.61 -31.37
C VAL A 298 -12.76 -14.87 -32.74
N ALA A 299 -13.51 -15.53 -33.63
CA ALA A 299 -13.00 -15.95 -34.93
C ALA A 299 -12.89 -14.82 -35.97
N ASN A 300 -13.84 -13.87 -35.98
CA ASN A 300 -13.92 -12.82 -36.98
C ASN A 300 -13.50 -11.47 -36.38
N GLY A 301 -12.55 -10.80 -37.03
CA GLY A 301 -12.07 -9.47 -36.66
C GLY A 301 -12.54 -8.36 -37.59
N ALA A 302 -12.03 -7.15 -37.35
CA ALA A 302 -12.19 -6.01 -38.25
C ALA A 302 -11.47 -6.24 -39.59
N GLN A 303 -12.01 -5.69 -40.68
CA GLN A 303 -11.38 -5.74 -42.00
C GLN A 303 -10.35 -4.63 -42.19
N SER A 304 -10.57 -3.49 -41.54
CA SER A 304 -9.69 -2.33 -41.53
C SER A 304 -9.34 -1.93 -40.10
N VAL A 305 -8.05 -1.65 -39.86
CA VAL A 305 -7.51 -1.17 -38.59
C VAL A 305 -6.70 0.08 -38.85
N MET A 306 -7.08 1.19 -38.24
CA MET A 306 -6.38 2.48 -38.38
C MET A 306 -6.17 3.14 -37.01
N THR A 307 -4.91 3.35 -36.63
CA THR A 307 -4.55 4.06 -35.40
C THR A 307 -4.40 5.56 -35.69
N ILE A 308 -5.20 6.39 -35.02
CA ILE A 308 -5.28 7.86 -35.24
C ILE A 308 -4.47 8.65 -34.21
N GLY A 309 -3.94 7.97 -33.19
CA GLY A 309 -3.05 8.51 -32.16
C GLY A 309 -2.79 7.47 -31.09
N ASP A 310 -2.20 7.87 -29.96
CA ASP A 310 -1.83 6.93 -28.89
C ASP A 310 -3.03 6.27 -28.20
N SER A 311 -4.21 6.90 -28.23
CA SER A 311 -5.41 6.46 -27.49
C SER A 311 -6.61 6.10 -28.36
N VAL A 312 -6.50 6.21 -29.70
CA VAL A 312 -7.64 6.03 -30.63
C VAL A 312 -7.28 5.08 -31.76
N THR A 313 -8.01 3.97 -31.85
CA THR A 313 -7.93 3.01 -32.95
C THR A 313 -9.31 2.79 -33.56
N GLU A 314 -9.42 2.90 -34.88
CA GLU A 314 -10.63 2.55 -35.61
C GLU A 314 -10.55 1.10 -36.10
N LEU A 315 -11.62 0.35 -35.85
CA LEU A 315 -11.81 -1.05 -36.25
C LEU A 315 -13.07 -1.11 -37.12
N ASP A 316 -12.91 -0.93 -38.42
CA ASP A 316 -13.99 -0.59 -39.35
C ASP A 316 -14.81 0.63 -38.84
N GLU A 317 -16.10 0.49 -38.56
CA GLU A 317 -16.96 1.53 -38.00
C GLU A 317 -16.79 1.75 -36.49
N LEU A 318 -16.21 0.78 -35.77
CA LEU A 318 -16.02 0.82 -34.31
C LEU A 318 -14.86 1.74 -33.94
N LEU A 319 -15.08 2.60 -32.95
CA LEU A 319 -14.02 3.31 -32.25
C LEU A 319 -13.57 2.52 -31.02
N LEU A 320 -12.30 2.17 -30.97
CA LEU A 320 -11.63 1.60 -29.81
C LEU A 320 -10.80 2.69 -29.13
N LEU A 321 -11.18 3.06 -27.91
CA LEU A 321 -10.63 4.22 -27.20
C LEU A 321 -10.04 3.80 -25.86
N GLU A 322 -8.85 4.28 -25.52
CA GLU A 322 -8.36 4.15 -24.15
C GLU A 322 -9.19 5.04 -23.21
N THR A 323 -9.50 4.58 -22.02
CA THR A 323 -10.35 5.34 -21.09
C THR A 323 -9.72 6.67 -20.68
N GLU A 324 -10.46 7.76 -20.90
CA GLU A 324 -10.17 9.08 -20.32
C GLU A 324 -11.19 9.43 -19.22
N GLY A 325 -12.01 8.47 -18.76
CA GLY A 325 -12.98 8.67 -17.69
C GLY A 325 -14.42 8.84 -18.16
N GLU A 326 -14.65 9.09 -19.45
CA GLU A 326 -15.96 9.04 -20.07
C GLU A 326 -16.39 7.59 -20.34
N THR A 327 -17.67 7.29 -20.21
CA THR A 327 -18.25 5.96 -20.54
C THR A 327 -18.26 5.73 -22.05
N ALA A 328 -18.19 4.46 -22.48
CA ALA A 328 -18.33 4.07 -23.88
C ALA A 328 -19.65 4.56 -24.50
N LEU A 329 -20.76 4.53 -23.73
CA LEU A 329 -22.05 5.02 -24.19
C LEU A 329 -22.04 6.53 -24.49
N ALA A 330 -21.49 7.36 -23.59
CA ALA A 330 -21.39 8.80 -23.80
C ALA A 330 -20.57 9.13 -25.06
N LEU A 331 -19.44 8.44 -25.24
CA LEU A 331 -18.58 8.60 -26.41
C LEU A 331 -19.28 8.10 -27.69
N SER A 332 -20.04 7.00 -27.62
CA SER A 332 -20.81 6.49 -28.77
C SER A 332 -21.84 7.50 -29.25
N VAL A 333 -22.55 8.14 -28.32
CA VAL A 333 -23.52 9.20 -28.63
C VAL A 333 -22.81 10.42 -29.24
N LYS A 334 -21.69 10.86 -28.65
CA LYS A 334 -20.90 12.01 -29.11
C LYS A 334 -20.34 11.83 -30.52
N HIS A 335 -19.86 10.63 -30.84
CA HIS A 335 -19.22 10.33 -32.12
C HIS A 335 -20.17 9.74 -33.16
N HIS A 336 -21.42 9.42 -32.79
CA HIS A 336 -22.40 8.74 -33.64
C HIS A 336 -21.86 7.43 -34.25
N ARG A 337 -21.06 6.69 -33.48
CA ARG A 337 -20.41 5.43 -33.89
C ARG A 337 -20.46 4.41 -32.74
N PRO A 338 -20.36 3.10 -33.02
CA PRO A 338 -20.09 2.11 -31.98
C PRO A 338 -18.78 2.46 -31.26
N VAL A 339 -18.75 2.30 -29.95
CA VAL A 339 -17.54 2.57 -29.13
C VAL A 339 -17.29 1.42 -28.18
N VAL A 340 -16.02 1.01 -28.08
CA VAL A 340 -15.49 0.19 -27.00
C VAL A 340 -14.41 1.01 -26.32
N VAL A 341 -14.47 1.10 -24.99
CA VAL A 341 -13.43 1.71 -24.17
C VAL A 341 -12.58 0.61 -23.54
N TYR A 342 -11.26 0.78 -23.53
CA TYR A 342 -10.34 -0.15 -22.90
C TYR A 342 -9.46 0.54 -21.84
N ASP A 343 -8.96 -0.26 -20.91
CA ASP A 343 -8.20 0.19 -19.74
C ASP A 343 -6.68 0.16 -19.99
N LEU A 344 -5.92 0.75 -19.06
CA LEU A 344 -4.46 0.68 -19.06
C LEU A 344 -4.02 -0.79 -19.07
N CYS A 345 -3.34 -1.20 -20.13
CA CYS A 345 -2.83 -2.56 -20.27
C CYS A 345 -1.30 -2.58 -20.18
N ALA A 346 -0.76 -2.74 -18.97
CA ALA A 346 0.69 -2.82 -18.76
C ALA A 346 1.28 -4.24 -18.96
N SER A 347 0.44 -5.29 -18.96
CA SER A 347 0.85 -6.69 -19.10
C SER A 347 -0.13 -7.48 -19.98
N ASP A 348 -0.52 -8.70 -19.61
CA ASP A 348 -1.13 -9.69 -20.51
C ASP A 348 -2.66 -9.59 -20.56
N THR A 349 -3.26 -8.81 -19.67
CA THR A 349 -4.71 -8.68 -19.54
C THR A 349 -5.16 -7.27 -19.86
N VAL A 350 -6.18 -7.15 -20.74
CA VAL A 350 -6.87 -5.90 -21.03
C VAL A 350 -8.31 -5.98 -20.55
N VAL A 351 -8.78 -4.91 -19.92
CA VAL A 351 -10.18 -4.74 -19.54
C VAL A 351 -10.84 -3.84 -20.58
N LEU A 352 -12.03 -4.21 -21.04
CA LEU A 352 -12.83 -3.36 -21.92
C LEU A 352 -14.30 -3.31 -21.49
N ALA A 353 -14.96 -2.23 -21.90
CA ALA A 353 -16.40 -2.07 -21.82
C ALA A 353 -16.95 -1.56 -23.14
N ALA A 354 -18.11 -2.06 -23.55
CA ALA A 354 -18.80 -1.65 -24.77
C ALA A 354 -19.96 -0.71 -24.45
N ALA A 355 -20.23 0.25 -25.35
CA ALA A 355 -21.45 1.01 -25.28
C ALA A 355 -22.67 0.07 -25.37
N ALA A 356 -23.70 0.32 -24.56
CA ALA A 356 -24.92 -0.49 -24.56
C ALA A 356 -25.66 -0.49 -25.91
N THR A 357 -25.36 0.48 -26.78
CA THR A 357 -25.89 0.62 -28.15
C THR A 357 -25.14 -0.23 -29.18
N ASN A 358 -23.99 -0.83 -28.84
CA ASN A 358 -23.22 -1.65 -29.77
C ASN A 358 -23.96 -2.95 -30.12
N ALA A 359 -23.91 -3.32 -31.40
CA ALA A 359 -24.19 -4.69 -31.80
C ALA A 359 -23.07 -5.63 -31.28
N PRO A 360 -23.36 -6.88 -30.88
CA PRO A 360 -22.33 -7.82 -30.41
C PRO A 360 -21.16 -7.99 -31.38
N ALA A 361 -21.45 -8.06 -32.68
CA ALA A 361 -20.45 -8.19 -33.74
C ALA A 361 -19.49 -6.98 -33.83
N ALA A 362 -19.90 -5.80 -33.38
CA ALA A 362 -19.00 -4.65 -33.29
C ALA A 362 -18.02 -4.87 -32.13
N THR A 363 -18.51 -5.19 -30.93
CA THR A 363 -17.68 -5.48 -29.75
C THR A 363 -16.68 -6.61 -30.00
N ASP A 364 -17.10 -7.66 -30.72
CA ASP A 364 -16.25 -8.79 -31.11
C ASP A 364 -14.99 -8.36 -31.89
N LYS A 365 -15.06 -7.27 -32.68
CA LYS A 365 -13.89 -6.73 -33.40
C LYS A 365 -12.80 -6.25 -32.43
N ALA A 366 -13.18 -5.56 -31.36
CA ALA A 366 -12.22 -5.13 -30.32
C ALA A 366 -11.66 -6.30 -29.53
N VAL A 367 -12.50 -7.27 -29.18
CA VAL A 367 -12.08 -8.49 -28.49
C VAL A 367 -11.05 -9.24 -29.34
N HIS A 368 -11.37 -9.47 -30.62
CA HIS A 368 -10.46 -10.12 -31.56
C HIS A 368 -9.15 -9.34 -31.72
N TYR A 369 -9.21 -8.02 -31.86
CA TYR A 369 -8.03 -7.16 -32.00
C TYR A 369 -7.01 -7.35 -30.87
N PHE A 370 -7.46 -7.42 -29.63
CA PHE A 370 -6.58 -7.66 -28.49
C PHE A 370 -6.14 -9.12 -28.37
N GLN A 371 -7.01 -10.09 -28.69
CA GLN A 371 -6.65 -11.51 -28.68
C GLN A 371 -5.54 -11.83 -29.71
N GLN A 372 -5.54 -11.20 -30.88
CA GLN A 372 -4.47 -11.34 -31.88
C GLN A 372 -3.12 -10.80 -31.40
N GLN A 373 -3.11 -9.95 -30.36
CA GLN A 373 -1.91 -9.46 -29.70
C GLN A 373 -1.52 -10.33 -28.49
N GLY A 374 -2.17 -11.49 -28.31
CA GLY A 374 -1.93 -12.40 -27.19
C GLY A 374 -2.51 -11.92 -25.86
N LYS A 375 -3.39 -10.91 -25.86
CA LYS A 375 -4.01 -10.41 -24.63
C LYS A 375 -5.19 -11.27 -24.21
N LYS A 376 -5.30 -11.50 -22.89
CA LYS A 376 -6.55 -11.93 -22.25
C LYS A 376 -7.49 -10.74 -22.17
N VAL A 377 -8.74 -10.94 -22.57
CA VAL A 377 -9.73 -9.86 -22.62
C VAL A 377 -10.77 -10.09 -21.54
N LEU A 378 -10.87 -9.15 -20.59
CA LEU A 378 -11.92 -9.10 -19.58
C LEU A 378 -12.97 -8.08 -20.01
N HIS A 379 -14.24 -8.46 -19.96
CA HIS A 379 -15.36 -7.55 -20.22
C HIS A 379 -16.05 -7.19 -18.92
N ILE A 380 -16.25 -5.90 -18.69
CA ILE A 380 -16.92 -5.36 -17.49
C ILE A 380 -18.05 -4.40 -17.88
N VAL A 381 -18.81 -3.96 -16.89
CA VAL A 381 -19.81 -2.90 -17.06
C VAL A 381 -19.14 -1.60 -17.55
N ASP A 382 -19.83 -0.83 -18.38
CA ASP A 382 -19.41 0.50 -18.84
C ASP A 382 -19.28 1.48 -17.66
N TYR A 383 -18.07 1.54 -17.10
CA TYR A 383 -17.76 2.18 -15.83
C TYR A 383 -16.75 3.32 -16.05
N PRO A 384 -17.05 4.56 -15.57
CA PRO A 384 -16.16 5.70 -15.74
C PRO A 384 -14.73 5.41 -15.25
N GLY A 385 -13.75 5.52 -16.15
CA GLY A 385 -12.33 5.31 -15.83
C GLY A 385 -11.90 3.84 -15.71
N LEU A 386 -12.83 2.90 -15.89
CA LEU A 386 -12.63 1.46 -15.72
C LEU A 386 -11.96 1.13 -14.36
N LEU A 387 -10.97 0.25 -14.31
CA LEU A 387 -10.42 -0.30 -13.07
C LEU A 387 -8.97 0.13 -12.82
N VAL A 388 -8.08 -0.08 -13.79
CA VAL A 388 -6.63 0.13 -13.68
C VAL A 388 -6.31 1.62 -13.73
N TRP A 389 -6.70 2.33 -14.80
CA TRP A 389 -6.46 3.77 -14.94
C TRP A 389 -7.03 4.55 -13.77
N ARG A 390 -8.29 4.30 -13.41
CA ARG A 390 -8.96 4.92 -12.25
C ARG A 390 -8.19 4.75 -10.95
N THR A 391 -7.76 3.51 -10.65
CA THR A 391 -7.03 3.22 -9.43
C THR A 391 -5.65 3.88 -9.43
N VAL A 392 -4.88 3.71 -10.52
CA VAL A 392 -3.53 4.26 -10.64
C VAL A 392 -3.55 5.79 -10.59
N ALA A 393 -4.49 6.45 -11.26
CA ALA A 393 -4.62 7.90 -11.20
C ALA A 393 -4.93 8.42 -9.78
N MET A 394 -5.77 7.72 -9.02
CA MET A 394 -6.02 8.08 -7.62
C MET A 394 -4.80 7.85 -6.72
N LEU A 395 -4.01 6.80 -6.96
CA LEU A 395 -2.73 6.58 -6.26
C LEU A 395 -1.72 7.69 -6.56
N ILE A 396 -1.60 8.09 -7.83
CA ILE A 396 -0.74 9.21 -8.26
C ILE A 396 -1.20 10.51 -7.60
N ASN A 397 -2.50 10.79 -7.62
CA ASN A 397 -3.07 12.01 -7.03
C ASN A 397 -2.82 12.09 -5.52
N GLU A 398 -2.92 10.96 -4.81
CA GLU A 398 -2.67 10.88 -3.38
C GLU A 398 -1.18 11.05 -3.06
N ALA A 399 -0.29 10.45 -3.86
CA ALA A 399 1.15 10.66 -3.75
C ALA A 399 1.55 12.12 -3.99
N LEU A 400 0.93 12.79 -4.97
CA LEU A 400 1.16 14.20 -5.23
C LEU A 400 0.65 15.11 -4.10
N ASP A 401 -0.49 14.80 -3.46
CA ASP A 401 -0.94 15.56 -2.29
C ASP A 401 0.01 15.36 -1.10
N ALA A 402 0.48 14.13 -0.86
CA ALA A 402 1.47 13.86 0.19
C ALA A 402 2.77 14.64 -0.04
N LEU A 403 3.25 14.69 -1.29
CA LEU A 403 4.40 15.51 -1.68
C LEU A 403 4.13 17.00 -1.48
N GLN A 404 3.00 17.50 -1.97
CA GLN A 404 2.63 18.91 -1.88
C GLN A 404 2.54 19.40 -0.42
N LYS A 405 2.07 18.54 0.48
CA LYS A 405 1.94 18.83 1.92
C LYS A 405 3.27 18.67 2.68
N GLY A 406 4.34 18.29 2.00
CA GLY A 406 5.66 18.09 2.60
C GLY A 406 5.70 16.91 3.58
N VAL A 407 4.93 15.84 3.31
CA VAL A 407 4.95 14.62 4.14
C VAL A 407 6.30 13.93 4.01
N ALA A 408 6.80 13.79 2.79
CA ALA A 408 8.04 13.10 2.45
C ALA A 408 8.58 13.60 1.10
N SER A 409 9.83 13.27 0.80
CA SER A 409 10.45 13.58 -0.49
C SER A 409 9.84 12.75 -1.64
N PRO A 410 9.95 13.19 -2.92
CA PRO A 410 9.48 12.39 -4.05
C PRO A 410 10.10 10.98 -4.08
N GLN A 411 11.39 10.87 -3.82
CA GLN A 411 12.13 9.61 -3.84
C GLN A 411 11.71 8.69 -2.70
N ASP A 412 11.45 9.24 -1.51
CA ASP A 412 10.96 8.48 -0.36
C ASP A 412 9.54 7.95 -0.61
N ILE A 413 8.65 8.75 -1.22
CA ILE A 413 7.29 8.30 -1.57
C ILE A 413 7.35 7.12 -2.54
N ASP A 414 8.13 7.24 -3.61
CA ASP A 414 8.27 6.18 -4.61
C ASP A 414 8.96 4.93 -4.05
N THR A 415 9.92 5.10 -3.15
CA THR A 415 10.59 3.97 -2.47
C THR A 415 9.65 3.27 -1.49
N ALA A 416 8.86 4.04 -0.75
CA ALA A 416 7.89 3.52 0.20
C ALA A 416 6.86 2.62 -0.49
N MET A 417 6.28 3.08 -1.61
CA MET A 417 5.26 2.28 -2.30
C MET A 417 5.84 1.02 -2.95
N ARG A 418 7.06 1.08 -3.49
CA ARG A 418 7.73 -0.09 -4.08
C ARG A 418 8.16 -1.13 -3.05
N LEU A 419 8.57 -0.72 -1.85
CA LEU A 419 9.12 -1.66 -0.86
C LEU A 419 8.15 -2.02 0.27
N GLY A 420 7.18 -1.16 0.56
CA GLY A 420 6.18 -1.37 1.62
C GLY A 420 4.98 -2.18 1.15
N VAL A 421 4.56 -1.99 -0.11
CA VAL A 421 3.40 -2.69 -0.70
C VAL A 421 3.69 -3.31 -2.06
N ASN A 422 4.97 -3.36 -2.47
CA ASN A 422 5.43 -4.02 -3.70
C ASN A 422 4.75 -3.50 -4.98
N TYR A 423 4.46 -2.19 -5.05
CA TYR A 423 3.95 -1.61 -6.29
C TYR A 423 5.00 -1.73 -7.41
N PRO A 424 4.58 -1.99 -8.66
CA PRO A 424 5.51 -2.16 -9.78
C PRO A 424 6.34 -0.91 -10.05
N HIS A 425 5.75 0.26 -9.82
CA HIS A 425 6.40 1.55 -9.92
C HIS A 425 6.08 2.42 -8.70
N GLY A 426 6.98 3.34 -8.37
CA GLY A 426 6.64 4.42 -7.46
C GLY A 426 5.61 5.34 -8.12
N PRO A 427 4.54 5.78 -7.42
CA PRO A 427 3.43 6.50 -8.04
C PRO A 427 3.85 7.82 -8.71
N LEU A 428 4.87 8.53 -8.22
CA LEU A 428 5.32 9.76 -8.85
C LEU A 428 6.05 9.46 -10.17
N ALA A 429 7.01 8.54 -10.17
CA ALA A 429 7.64 8.06 -11.39
C ALA A 429 6.62 7.44 -12.38
N TRP A 430 5.58 6.80 -11.87
CA TRP A 430 4.53 6.21 -12.69
C TRP A 430 3.69 7.30 -13.38
N GLY A 431 3.31 8.35 -12.65
CA GLY A 431 2.60 9.50 -13.22
C GLY A 431 3.43 10.25 -14.27
N GLU A 432 4.75 10.35 -14.08
CA GLU A 432 5.65 10.94 -15.08
C GLU A 432 5.68 10.12 -16.38
N ARG A 433 5.72 8.79 -16.26
CA ARG A 433 5.70 7.87 -17.40
C ARG A 433 4.36 7.87 -18.13
N LEU A 434 3.26 7.95 -17.39
CA LEU A 434 1.90 7.91 -17.94
C LEU A 434 1.45 9.25 -18.52
N GLY A 435 2.08 10.36 -18.12
CA GLY A 435 1.74 11.71 -18.55
C GLY A 435 0.78 12.41 -17.59
N TRP A 436 1.19 13.56 -17.07
CA TRP A 436 0.45 14.31 -16.06
C TRP A 436 -0.87 14.86 -16.59
N ARG A 437 -0.91 15.29 -17.86
CA ARG A 437 -2.14 15.76 -18.51
C ARG A 437 -3.20 14.67 -18.64
N ARG A 438 -2.78 13.44 -18.94
CA ARG A 438 -3.67 12.29 -19.05
C ARG A 438 -4.29 11.94 -17.70
N VAL A 439 -3.47 11.90 -16.65
CA VAL A 439 -3.95 11.69 -15.27
C VAL A 439 -4.90 12.81 -14.84
N LEU A 440 -4.59 14.06 -15.16
CA LEU A 440 -5.46 15.22 -14.88
C LEU A 440 -6.82 15.08 -15.59
N GLN A 441 -6.82 14.85 -16.89
CA GLN A 441 -8.05 14.73 -17.70
C GLN A 441 -8.94 13.61 -17.19
N LEU A 442 -8.37 12.45 -16.85
CA LEU A 442 -9.09 11.33 -16.28
C LEU A 442 -9.79 11.72 -14.97
N LEU A 443 -9.07 12.33 -14.03
CA LEU A 443 -9.63 12.70 -12.74
C LEU A 443 -10.67 13.83 -12.86
N GLU A 444 -10.53 14.75 -13.81
CA GLU A 444 -11.53 15.77 -14.08
C GLU A 444 -12.81 15.16 -14.66
N ASN A 445 -12.70 14.20 -15.56
CA ASN A 445 -13.87 13.48 -16.10
C ASN A 445 -14.56 12.65 -15.01
N LEU A 446 -13.81 11.98 -14.14
CA LEU A 446 -14.37 11.28 -12.97
C LEU A 446 -15.03 12.26 -11.99
N GLN A 447 -14.38 13.39 -11.70
CA GLN A 447 -14.95 14.44 -10.85
C GLN A 447 -16.24 15.00 -11.43
N HIS A 448 -16.30 15.23 -12.74
CA HIS A 448 -17.49 15.70 -13.43
C HIS A 448 -18.62 14.67 -13.39
N HIS A 449 -18.32 13.41 -13.69
CA HIS A 449 -19.31 12.33 -13.70
C HIS A 449 -19.96 12.10 -12.33
N TYR A 450 -19.14 12.01 -11.28
CA TYR A 450 -19.64 11.70 -9.93
C TYR A 450 -20.07 12.95 -9.14
N GLY A 451 -19.64 14.15 -9.54
CA GLY A 451 -19.87 15.37 -8.76
C GLY A 451 -19.20 15.34 -7.38
N GLU A 452 -18.18 14.50 -7.19
CA GLU A 452 -17.57 14.23 -5.89
C GLU A 452 -16.22 14.91 -5.70
N GLU A 453 -16.03 15.52 -4.53
CA GLU A 453 -14.73 16.04 -4.09
C GLU A 453 -13.65 14.94 -3.98
N ARG A 454 -14.07 13.67 -3.88
CA ARG A 454 -13.18 12.50 -3.89
C ARG A 454 -12.20 12.52 -5.07
N TYR A 455 -12.72 12.75 -6.29
CA TYR A 455 -11.93 12.69 -7.52
C TYR A 455 -11.23 14.01 -7.88
N ARG A 456 -11.29 15.03 -7.01
CA ARG A 456 -10.65 16.33 -7.29
C ARG A 456 -9.16 16.14 -7.65
N PRO A 457 -8.64 16.69 -8.75
CA PRO A 457 -7.21 16.76 -8.97
C PRO A 457 -6.54 17.62 -7.88
N CYS A 458 -5.49 17.13 -7.22
CA CYS A 458 -4.71 17.98 -6.31
C CYS A 458 -4.04 19.13 -7.08
N SER A 459 -3.71 20.21 -6.37
CA SER A 459 -3.14 21.40 -7.01
C SER A 459 -1.78 21.10 -7.66
N LEU A 460 -0.95 20.22 -7.08
CA LEU A 460 0.33 19.85 -7.66
C LEU A 460 0.19 19.06 -8.96
N LEU A 461 -0.85 18.24 -9.12
CA LEU A 461 -1.13 17.57 -10.39
C LEU A 461 -1.43 18.58 -11.50
N ARG A 462 -2.26 19.58 -11.22
CA ARG A 462 -2.55 20.68 -12.16
C ARG A 462 -1.28 21.44 -12.56
N GLN A 463 -0.44 21.75 -11.58
CA GLN A 463 0.85 22.40 -11.83
C GLN A 463 1.76 21.55 -12.72
N LYS A 464 1.87 20.24 -12.45
CA LYS A 464 2.69 19.33 -13.27
C LYS A 464 2.17 19.21 -14.70
N ALA A 465 0.85 19.10 -14.89
CA ALA A 465 0.24 19.05 -16.22
C ALA A 465 0.46 20.33 -17.05
N LEU A 466 0.50 21.50 -16.40
CA LEU A 466 0.86 22.77 -17.05
C LEU A 466 2.33 22.84 -17.46
N MET A 467 3.23 22.26 -16.65
CA MET A 467 4.67 22.24 -16.89
C MET A 467 5.10 21.14 -17.87
N GLU A 468 4.27 20.13 -18.06
CA GLU A 468 4.47 19.08 -19.05
C GLU A 468 4.51 19.73 -20.44
N LYS A 469 5.70 19.80 -21.03
CA LYS A 469 5.87 20.34 -22.38
C LYS A 469 5.07 19.46 -23.33
N HIS A 470 4.46 20.09 -24.34
CA HIS A 470 4.02 19.35 -25.51
C HIS A 470 5.22 18.57 -26.06
N HIS A 471 5.20 17.25 -25.91
CA HIS A 471 5.71 16.42 -26.99
C HIS A 471 4.67 16.55 -28.12
N GLU A 472 4.67 17.71 -28.78
CA GLU A 472 4.11 17.84 -30.12
C GLU A 472 4.90 16.82 -30.97
N GLN A 473 4.25 15.70 -31.26
CA GLN A 473 4.61 14.85 -32.39
C GLN A 473 3.91 15.38 -33.63
#